data_AF-A0A257ZJV1-F1
#
_entry.id   AF-A0A257ZJV1-F1
#
_cell.length_a   1.000
_cell.length_b   1.000
_cell.length_c   1.000
_cell.angle_alpha   90.00
_cell.angle_beta   90.00
_cell.angle_gamma   90.00
#
_symmetry.space_group_name_H-M   'P 1'
#
loop_
_entity.id
_entity.type
_entity.pdbx_description
1 polymer ?
#
loop_
_entity_poly.entity_id
_entity_poly.type
_entity_poly.pdbx_seq_one_letter_code
_entity_poly.pdbx_strand_id
1 'polypeptide(L)'
;ASTAVARIDRVSRVRAFELVEQFCRLAAIDPIAPDMAITALAVEAAERYGLGGGRPGILNMGDCFSYATSRHLKARLLFKGDDFNRTDIELA
;
A
#
# COMPACT_ATOMS: atom_id res chain seq x y z
N ALA A 1 -6.90 -0.33 3.70
CA ALA A 1 -7.81 -1.49 3.66
C ALA A 1 -9.14 -1.24 4.38
N SER A 2 -9.16 -0.99 5.70
CA SER A 2 -10.40 -0.96 6.51
C SER A 2 -11.45 0.05 6.07
N THR A 3 -11.04 1.22 5.56
CA THR A 3 -11.98 2.21 5.00
C THR A 3 -12.73 1.68 3.78
N ALA A 4 -12.07 0.90 2.92
CA ALA A 4 -12.71 0.30 1.74
C ALA A 4 -13.67 -0.81 2.15
N VAL A 5 -13.26 -1.69 3.08
CA VAL A 5 -14.10 -2.77 3.63
C VAL A 5 -15.35 -2.19 4.31
N ALA A 6 -15.19 -1.17 5.15
CA ALA A 6 -16.31 -0.49 5.81
C ALA A 6 -17.35 0.03 4.81
N ARG A 7 -16.90 0.56 3.67
CA ARG A 7 -17.78 1.05 2.60
C ARG A 7 -18.51 -0.08 1.86
N ILE A 8 -17.81 -1.16 1.54
CA ILE A 8 -18.37 -2.28 0.76
C ILE A 8 -19.37 -3.07 1.62
N ASP A 9 -18.98 -3.41 2.85
CA ASP A 9 -19.76 -4.26 3.75
C ASP A 9 -20.75 -3.46 4.63
N ARG A 10 -20.75 -2.12 4.51
CA ARG A 10 -21.62 -1.20 5.25
C ARG A 10 -21.52 -1.35 6.77
N VAL A 11 -20.30 -1.54 7.28
CA VAL A 11 -20.00 -1.65 8.72
C VAL A 11 -19.17 -0.47 9.22
N SER A 12 -19.05 -0.31 10.53
CA SER A 12 -18.17 0.71 11.12
C SER A 12 -16.71 0.46 10.75
N ARG A 13 -15.87 1.51 10.76
CA ARG A 13 -14.42 1.36 10.50
C ARG A 13 -13.71 0.50 11.54
N VAL A 14 -14.20 0.53 12.79
CA VAL A 14 -13.70 -0.34 13.87
C VAL A 14 -13.98 -1.80 13.52
N ARG A 15 -15.22 -2.13 13.17
CA ARG A 15 -15.58 -3.50 12.76
C ARG A 15 -14.83 -3.93 11.50
N ALA A 16 -14.66 -3.04 10.52
CA ALA A 16 -13.88 -3.33 9.33
C ALA A 16 -12.40 -3.59 9.63
N PHE A 17 -11.83 -2.90 10.64
CA PHE A 17 -10.46 -3.16 11.07
C PHE A 17 -10.30 -4.54 11.72
N GLU A 18 -11.25 -4.96 12.56
CA GLU A 18 -11.29 -6.33 13.11
C GLU A 18 -11.35 -7.39 12.01
N LEU A 19 -12.16 -7.17 10.97
CA LEU A 19 -12.26 -8.09 9.83
C LEU A 19 -10.94 -8.18 9.05
N VAL A 20 -10.26 -7.05 8.84
CA VAL A 20 -8.94 -7.03 8.19
C VAL A 20 -7.89 -7.75 9.05
N GLU A 21 -7.88 -7.53 10.36
CA GLU A 21 -6.98 -8.23 11.28
C GLU A 21 -7.22 -9.75 11.24
N GLN A 22 -8.48 -10.18 11.27
CA GLN A 22 -8.85 -11.58 11.17
C GLN A 22 -8.40 -12.19 9.83
N PHE A 23 -8.58 -11.47 8.73
CA PHE A 23 -8.10 -11.90 7.42
C PHE A 23 -6.58 -12.09 7.41
N CYS A 24 -5.80 -11.12 7.92
CA CYS A 24 -4.35 -11.24 7.99
C CYS A 24 -3.92 -12.47 8.79
N ARG A 25 -4.56 -12.72 9.94
CA ARG A 25 -4.28 -13.89 10.78
C ARG A 25 -4.55 -15.21 10.05
N LEU A 26 -5.69 -15.33 9.38
CA LEU A 26 -6.08 -16.56 8.67
C LEU A 26 -5.21 -16.81 7.43
N ALA A 27 -4.76 -15.74 6.77
CA ALA A 27 -3.91 -15.81 5.59
C ALA A 27 -2.41 -15.86 5.91
N ALA A 28 -2.03 -15.90 7.20
CA ALA A 28 -0.63 -15.82 7.66
C ALA A 28 0.13 -14.60 7.06
N ILE A 29 -0.54 -13.45 7.04
CA ILE A 29 0.04 -12.18 6.60
C ILE A 29 0.51 -11.42 7.85
N ASP A 30 1.81 -11.15 7.91
CA ASP A 30 2.42 -10.36 8.99
C ASP A 30 2.53 -8.89 8.59
N PRO A 31 1.85 -7.96 9.31
CA PRO A 31 1.98 -6.53 9.05
C PRO A 31 3.36 -6.02 9.42
N ILE A 32 3.91 -5.13 8.60
CA ILE A 32 5.21 -4.49 8.84
C ILE A 32 4.98 -3.03 9.21
N ALA A 33 5.53 -2.62 10.35
CA ALA A 33 5.56 -1.22 10.73
C ALA A 33 6.66 -0.50 9.91
N PRO A 34 6.35 0.63 9.24
CA PRO A 34 7.35 1.37 8.51
C PRO A 34 8.33 2.04 9.47
N ASP A 35 9.62 1.78 9.29
CA ASP A 35 10.69 2.52 9.93
C ASP A 35 11.09 3.75 9.08
N MET A 36 12.15 4.45 9.48
CA MET A 36 12.63 5.61 8.72
C MET A 36 13.21 5.24 7.35
N ALA A 37 13.70 4.01 7.17
CA ALA A 37 14.23 3.55 5.89
C ALA A 37 13.09 3.33 4.89
N ILE A 38 12.02 2.66 5.30
CA ILE A 38 10.80 2.50 4.50
C ILE A 38 10.16 3.86 4.25
N THR A 39 10.11 4.74 5.26
CA THR A 39 9.53 6.08 5.12
C THR A 39 10.29 6.94 4.10
N ALA A 40 11.62 6.92 4.11
CA ALA A 40 12.43 7.64 3.12
C ALA A 40 12.14 7.18 1.69
N LEU A 41 12.06 5.87 1.47
CA LEU A 41 11.69 5.28 0.17
C LEU A 41 10.27 5.66 -0.26
N ALA A 42 9.32 5.77 0.69
CA ALA A 42 7.96 6.20 0.39
C ALA A 42 7.90 7.66 -0.08
N VAL A 43 8.71 8.54 0.52
CA VAL A 43 8.85 9.94 0.07
C VAL A 43 9.45 10.01 -1.33
N GLU A 44 10.50 9.22 -1.62
CA GLU A 44 11.06 9.14 -2.97
C GLU A 44 10.06 8.59 -4.00
N ALA A 45 9.22 7.63 -3.61
CA ALA A 45 8.17 7.11 -4.46
C ALA A 45 7.09 8.17 -4.75
N ALA A 46 6.73 8.98 -3.75
CA ALA A 46 5.78 10.08 -3.90
C ALA A 46 6.33 11.17 -4.84
N GLU A 47 7.61 11.52 -4.73
CA GLU A 47 8.25 12.50 -5.63
C GLU A 47 8.28 11.99 -7.09
N ARG A 48 8.54 10.69 -7.29
CA ARG A 48 8.67 10.09 -8.63
C ARG A 48 7.34 9.73 -9.28
N TYR A 49 6.40 9.19 -8.51
CA TYR A 49 5.19 8.54 -9.01
C TYR A 49 3.90 9.04 -8.34
N GLY A 50 3.99 9.89 -7.33
CA GLY A 50 2.87 10.32 -6.50
C GLY A 50 1.92 11.29 -7.17
N LEU A 51 0.64 11.20 -6.81
CA LEU A 51 -0.41 12.14 -7.22
C LEU A 51 -0.15 13.55 -6.66
N GLY A 52 0.31 14.48 -7.50
CA GLY A 52 0.53 15.89 -7.10
C GLY A 52 1.63 16.59 -7.91
N GLY A 53 1.71 17.93 -7.81
CA GLY A 53 2.81 18.71 -8.41
C GLY A 53 2.67 19.08 -9.90
N GLY A 54 1.47 18.96 -10.48
CA GLY A 54 1.21 19.32 -11.89
C GLY A 54 1.68 18.26 -12.91
N ARG A 55 2.08 17.07 -12.45
CA ARG A 55 2.43 15.91 -13.28
C ARG A 55 1.38 14.80 -13.11
N PRO A 56 1.16 13.94 -14.12
CA PRO A 56 0.28 12.79 -14.00
C PRO A 56 0.94 11.69 -13.15
N GLY A 57 0.90 11.86 -11.83
CA GLY A 57 1.20 10.81 -10.87
C GLY A 57 0.07 9.78 -10.79
N ILE A 58 0.37 8.60 -10.28
CA ILE A 58 -0.55 7.46 -10.21
C ILE A 58 -0.63 6.83 -8.82
N LEU A 59 0.40 7.04 -7.98
CA LEU A 59 0.43 6.48 -6.63
C LEU A 59 -0.18 7.46 -5.61
N ASN A 60 -1.05 6.95 -4.75
CA ASN A 60 -1.44 7.65 -3.52
C ASN A 60 -0.44 7.36 -2.39
N MET A 61 -0.62 8.00 -1.23
CA MET A 61 0.28 7.81 -0.07
C MET A 61 0.39 6.34 0.38
N GLY A 62 -0.72 5.60 0.40
CA GLY A 62 -0.71 4.18 0.76
C GLY A 62 0.04 3.33 -0.26
N ASP A 63 -0.05 3.68 -1.54
CA ASP A 63 0.69 2.99 -2.60
C ASP A 63 2.20 3.27 -2.49
N CYS A 64 2.58 4.48 -2.07
CA CYS A 64 3.99 4.84 -1.82
C CYS A 64 4.59 3.98 -0.71
N PHE A 65 3.86 3.71 0.37
CA PHE A 65 4.32 2.78 1.41
C PHE A 65 4.37 1.32 0.92
N SER A 66 3.46 0.92 0.03
CA SER A 66 3.46 -0.42 -0.55
C SER A 66 4.67 -0.62 -1.47
N TYR A 67 4.96 0.37 -2.33
CA TYR A 67 6.18 0.45 -3.14
C TYR A 67 7.44 0.38 -2.26
N ALA A 68 7.50 1.24 -1.24
CA ALA A 68 8.67 1.37 -0.38
C ALA A 68 8.98 0.09 0.40
N THR A 69 7.94 -0.57 0.92
CA THR A 69 8.08 -1.83 1.65
C THR A 69 8.58 -2.94 0.73
N SER A 70 8.01 -3.04 -0.48
CA SER A 70 8.47 -3.99 -1.51
C SER A 70 9.94 -3.74 -1.91
N ARG A 71 10.33 -2.47 -2.14
CA ARG A 71 11.73 -2.09 -2.42
C ARG A 71 12.65 -2.46 -1.26
N HIS A 72 12.29 -2.11 -0.04
CA HIS A 72 13.12 -2.29 1.16
C HIS A 72 13.38 -3.78 1.42
N LEU A 73 12.35 -4.63 1.28
CA LEU A 73 12.43 -6.06 1.52
C LEU A 73 12.90 -6.86 0.30
N LYS A 74 13.08 -6.20 -0.86
CA LYS A 74 13.33 -6.86 -2.16
C LYS A 74 12.29 -7.95 -2.47
N ALA A 75 11.04 -7.66 -2.13
CA ALA A 75 9.91 -8.58 -2.32
C ALA A 75 9.07 -8.14 -3.52
N ARG A 76 8.51 -9.09 -4.26
CA ARG A 76 7.59 -8.79 -5.37
C ARG A 76 6.26 -8.26 -4.84
N LEU A 77 5.72 -7.22 -5.49
CA LEU A 77 4.49 -6.57 -5.08
C LEU A 77 3.27 -7.21 -5.75
N LEU A 78 2.35 -7.76 -4.94
CA LEU A 78 1.03 -8.17 -5.39
C LEU A 78 0.06 -6.98 -5.28
N PHE A 79 -0.60 -6.65 -6.38
CA PHE A 79 -1.56 -5.55 -6.45
C PHE A 79 -2.68 -5.87 -7.43
N LYS A 80 -3.72 -5.01 -7.42
CA LYS A 80 -4.81 -5.06 -8.40
C LYS A 80 -5.01 -3.66 -8.98
N GLY A 81 -5.22 -3.58 -10.29
CA GLY A 81 -5.36 -2.31 -11.03
C GLY A 81 -4.14 -2.06 -11.91
N ASP A 82 -3.89 -0.81 -12.27
CA ASP A 82 -2.79 -0.41 -13.16
C ASP A 82 -1.75 0.51 -12.50
N ASP A 83 -1.94 0.83 -11.22
CA ASP A 83 -1.20 1.90 -10.54
C ASP A 83 0.31 1.61 -10.45
N PHE A 84 0.71 0.34 -10.32
CA PHE A 84 2.13 -0.04 -10.24
C PHE A 84 2.76 -0.38 -11.60
N ASN A 85 1.98 -0.50 -12.68
CA ASN A 85 2.48 -0.89 -14.02
C ASN A 85 3.44 0.13 -14.63
N ARG A 86 3.43 1.38 -14.15
CA ARG A 86 4.30 2.47 -14.61
C ARG A 86 5.36 2.84 -13.56
N THR A 87 5.65 1.92 -12.64
CA THR A 87 6.71 2.07 -11.65
C THR A 87 7.86 1.12 -11.99
N ASP A 88 8.98 1.26 -11.28
CA ASP A 88 10.18 0.41 -11.42
C ASP A 88 10.22 -0.73 -10.39
N ILE A 89 9.08 -1.08 -9.77
CA ILE A 89 8.99 -2.17 -8.80
C ILE A 89 8.80 -3.53 -9.48
N GLU A 90 9.33 -4.59 -8.87
CA GLU A 90 9.06 -5.95 -9.32
C GLU A 90 7.65 -6.39 -8.93
N LEU A 91 6.83 -6.73 -9.91
CA LEU A 91 5.45 -7.18 -9.73
C LEU A 91 5.40 -8.71 -9.56
N ALA A 92 4.47 -9.21 -8.74
CA ALA A 92 4.26 -10.64 -8.48
C ALA A 92 3.49 -11.34 -9.62
#